data_AF-A0A938M828-F1
#
_entry.id   AF-A0A938M828-F1
#
_cell.length_a   1.000
_cell.length_b   1.000
_cell.length_c   1.000
_cell.angle_alpha   90.00
_cell.angle_beta   90.00
_cell.angle_gamma   90.00
#
_symmetry.space_group_name_H-M   'P 1'
#
loop_
_entity.id
_entity.type
_entity.pdbx_description
1 polymer ?
#
loop_
_entity_poly.entity_id
_entity_poly.type
_entity_poly.pdbx_seq_one_letter_code
_entity_poly.pdbx_strand_id
1 'polypeptide(L)'
;MKRCDARSAWFGELFETLRDHPDREEIIAREMGWRRPKNRDEAEELPANQLDEGEQLSDEELDEMMRREDEALEAIPAYSKGGEFSEKLYRRLKKYIEVEDREPDEDFIEAYSNSMLIAVKIAGGHGMGYEDDSLCGNIVCCKRSLAAADKCLEALESLKARRLAPAKTLDPLIAECKEVRRLVEEHIADLRSRVWWE
;
A
#
# COMPACT_ATOMS: atom_id res chain seq x y z
N MET A 1 -17.63 -7.19 25.67
CA MET A 1 -17.62 -6.20 24.57
C MET A 1 -16.51 -5.22 24.88
N LYS A 2 -15.44 -5.20 24.07
CA LYS A 2 -14.31 -4.28 24.29
C LYS A 2 -14.80 -2.85 24.07
N ARG A 3 -14.20 -1.85 24.73
CA ARG A 3 -14.62 -0.44 24.58
C ARG A 3 -14.52 0.05 23.12
N CYS A 4 -13.59 -0.53 22.35
CA CYS A 4 -13.47 -0.34 20.90
C CYS A 4 -14.73 -0.80 20.13
N ASP A 5 -15.30 -1.96 20.51
CA ASP A 5 -16.53 -2.49 19.90
C ASP A 5 -17.72 -1.56 20.16
N ALA A 6 -17.80 -1.01 21.38
CA ALA A 6 -18.86 -0.07 21.77
C ALA A 6 -18.74 1.27 21.04
N ARG A 7 -17.51 1.79 20.86
CA ARG A 7 -17.25 3.04 20.13
C ARG A 7 -17.50 2.88 18.63
N SER A 8 -17.16 1.72 18.06
CA SER A 8 -17.45 1.40 16.66
C SER A 8 -18.95 1.22 16.40
N ALA A 9 -19.67 0.56 17.33
CA ALA A 9 -21.12 0.45 17.25
C ALA A 9 -21.81 1.82 17.33
N TRP A 10 -21.35 2.69 18.24
CA TRP A 10 -21.86 4.05 18.39
C TRP A 10 -21.63 4.91 17.13
N PHE A 11 -20.46 4.80 16.50
CA PHE A 11 -20.20 5.44 15.21
C PHE A 11 -21.15 4.96 14.11
N GLY A 12 -21.38 3.64 14.02
CA GLY A 12 -22.32 3.06 13.06
C GLY A 12 -23.74 3.59 13.25
N GLU A 13 -24.21 3.67 14.49
CA GLU A 13 -25.53 4.21 14.82
C GLU A 13 -25.66 5.69 14.45
N LEU A 14 -24.65 6.51 14.74
CA LEU A 14 -24.63 7.92 14.36
C LEU A 14 -24.62 8.11 12.84
N PHE A 15 -23.83 7.30 12.12
CA PHE A 15 -23.73 7.37 10.67
C PHE A 15 -25.05 7.01 9.98
N GLU A 16 -25.73 5.97 10.46
CA GLU A 16 -27.04 5.56 9.95
C GLU A 16 -28.14 6.58 10.28
N THR A 17 -28.11 7.15 11.49
CA THR A 17 -29.11 8.12 11.94
C THR A 17 -28.98 9.47 11.23
N LEU A 18 -27.76 9.89 10.90
CA LEU A 18 -27.45 11.19 10.30
C LEU A 18 -27.25 11.12 8.78
N ARG A 19 -27.64 10.01 8.14
CA ARG A 19 -27.39 9.71 6.72
C ARG A 19 -27.74 10.85 5.77
N ASP A 20 -28.89 11.49 5.99
CA ASP A 20 -29.45 12.55 5.14
C ASP A 20 -29.24 13.97 5.72
N HIS A 21 -28.47 14.11 6.82
CA HIS A 21 -28.24 15.41 7.45
C HIS A 21 -27.10 16.17 6.73
N PRO A 22 -27.28 17.45 6.36
CA PRO A 22 -26.26 18.21 5.63
C PRO A 22 -24.96 18.37 6.42
N ASP A 23 -25.05 18.49 7.75
CA ASP A 23 -23.90 18.65 8.65
C ASP A 23 -23.48 17.36 9.36
N ARG A 24 -23.82 16.18 8.79
CA ARG A 24 -23.56 14.87 9.44
C ARG A 24 -22.12 14.72 9.92
N GLU A 25 -21.16 15.19 9.13
CA GLU A 25 -19.73 15.00 9.39
C GLU A 25 -19.28 15.85 10.59
N GLU A 26 -19.80 17.07 10.71
CA GLU A 26 -19.48 17.97 11.82
C GLU A 26 -20.13 17.50 13.14
N ILE A 27 -21.33 16.93 13.06
CA ILE A 27 -22.02 16.33 14.21
C ILE A 27 -21.28 15.08 14.66
N ILE A 28 -21.00 14.13 13.77
CA ILE A 28 -20.26 12.90 14.09
C ILE A 28 -18.89 13.23 14.67
N ALA A 29 -18.16 14.19 14.08
CA ALA A 29 -16.86 14.60 14.61
C ALA A 29 -16.94 15.20 16.01
N ARG A 30 -18.03 15.89 16.35
CA ARG A 30 -18.26 16.40 17.72
C ARG A 30 -18.59 15.25 18.68
N GLU A 31 -19.52 14.38 18.33
CA GLU A 31 -19.96 13.27 19.18
C GLU A 31 -18.85 12.22 19.41
N MET A 32 -17.95 12.06 18.44
CA MET A 32 -16.81 11.14 18.52
C MET A 32 -15.55 11.77 19.15
N GLY A 33 -15.59 13.05 19.50
CA GLY A 33 -14.45 13.78 20.05
C GLY A 33 -13.30 14.02 19.05
N TRP A 34 -13.61 14.04 17.75
CA TRP A 34 -12.64 14.21 16.65
C TRP A 34 -12.43 15.67 16.23
N ARG A 35 -13.12 16.64 16.85
CA ARG A 35 -12.83 18.06 16.62
C ARG A 35 -11.41 18.35 17.09
N ARG A 36 -10.53 18.70 16.15
CA ARG A 36 -9.22 19.28 16.48
C ARG A 36 -9.42 20.69 17.05
N PRO A 37 -8.76 21.05 18.17
CA PRO A 37 -8.73 22.44 18.62
C PRO A 37 -8.07 23.32 17.55
N LYS A 38 -8.59 24.52 17.35
CA LYS A 38 -8.12 25.45 16.30
C LYS A 38 -6.77 26.11 16.64
N ASN A 39 -6.33 26.03 17.90
CA ASN A 39 -5.06 26.57 18.37
C ASN A 39 -4.20 25.48 19.00
N ARG A 40 -2.89 25.53 18.73
CA ARG A 40 -1.88 24.58 19.24
C ARG A 40 -1.72 24.63 20.76
N ASP A 41 -2.08 25.76 21.38
CA ASP A 41 -1.94 26.00 22.82
C ASP A 41 -3.21 25.64 23.63
N GLU A 42 -4.31 25.30 22.95
CA GLU A 42 -5.58 24.81 23.55
C GLU A 42 -5.72 23.28 23.38
N ALA A 43 -4.65 22.60 23.00
CA ALA A 43 -4.60 21.15 23.15
C ALA A 43 -4.57 20.84 24.66
N GLU A 44 -5.75 20.83 25.30
CA GLU A 44 -5.93 20.10 26.54
C GLU A 44 -5.39 18.70 26.27
N GLU A 45 -4.31 18.34 26.96
CA GLU A 45 -3.85 16.96 27.04
C GLU A 45 -5.08 16.13 27.40
N LEU A 46 -5.55 15.33 26.45
CA LEU A 46 -6.67 14.42 26.69
C LEU A 46 -6.30 13.65 27.95
N PRO A 47 -7.17 13.63 28.98
CA PRO A 47 -6.84 12.96 30.23
C PRO A 47 -6.45 11.53 29.88
N ALA A 48 -5.29 11.09 30.37
CA ALA A 48 -4.66 9.81 30.03
C ALA A 48 -5.60 8.59 30.21
N ASN A 49 -6.74 8.76 30.88
CA ASN A 49 -7.82 7.77 30.99
C ASN A 49 -8.69 7.60 29.71
N GLN A 50 -8.48 8.40 28.66
CA GLN A 50 -9.18 8.32 27.37
C GLN A 50 -8.34 7.67 26.26
N LEU A 51 -7.05 7.42 26.51
CA LEU A 51 -6.23 6.58 25.66
C LEU A 51 -6.48 5.13 26.09
N ASP A 52 -6.94 4.31 25.15
CA ASP A 52 -7.05 2.87 25.36
C ASP A 52 -5.67 2.36 25.78
N GLU A 53 -5.60 1.69 26.94
CA GLU A 53 -4.40 0.99 27.41
C GLU A 53 -4.16 -0.22 26.50
N GLY A 54 -3.80 0.02 25.24
CA GLY A 54 -3.01 -0.95 24.50
C GLY A 54 -1.74 -1.20 25.30
N GLU A 55 -1.25 -2.45 25.31
CA GLU A 55 0.08 -2.75 25.84
C GLU A 55 1.06 -1.72 25.27
N GLN A 56 1.60 -0.86 26.14
CA GLN A 56 2.67 0.04 25.74
C GLN A 56 3.89 -0.82 25.51
N LEU A 57 4.09 -1.20 24.26
CA LEU A 57 5.32 -1.83 23.81
C LEU A 57 6.46 -0.85 24.09
N SER A 58 7.55 -1.37 24.66
CA SER A 58 8.82 -0.66 24.70
C SER A 58 9.32 -0.37 23.29
N ASP A 59 10.19 0.63 23.16
CA ASP A 59 10.86 0.92 21.89
C ASP A 59 11.60 -0.33 21.37
N GLU A 60 12.22 -1.12 22.27
CA GLU A 60 12.88 -2.38 21.88
C GLU A 60 11.90 -3.44 21.36
N GLU A 61 10.69 -3.53 21.91
CA GLU A 61 9.66 -4.46 21.43
C GLU A 61 9.09 -4.04 20.08
N LEU A 62 8.90 -2.73 19.85
CA LEU A 62 8.48 -2.20 18.56
C LEU A 62 9.52 -2.47 17.48
N ASP A 63 10.80 -2.22 17.76
CA ASP A 63 11.90 -2.49 16.83
C ASP A 63 11.98 -3.98 16.47
N GLU A 64 11.84 -4.86 17.46
CA GLU A 64 11.83 -6.31 17.24
C GLU A 64 10.64 -6.77 16.40
N MET A 65 9.46 -6.19 16.62
CA MET A 65 8.27 -6.46 15.81
C MET A 65 8.47 -6.00 14.37
N MET A 66 8.95 -4.77 14.16
CA MET A 66 9.21 -4.25 12.82
C MET A 66 10.23 -5.10 12.06
N ARG A 67 11.30 -5.53 12.74
CA ARG A 67 12.32 -6.41 12.14
C ARG A 67 11.73 -7.74 11.68
N ARG A 68 10.81 -8.34 12.45
CA ARG A 68 10.15 -9.60 12.05
C ARG A 68 9.23 -9.43 10.87
N GLU A 69 8.48 -8.33 10.82
CA GLU A 69 7.63 -7.99 9.68
C GLU A 69 8.48 -7.78 8.41
N ASP A 70 9.59 -7.06 8.53
CA ASP A 70 10.52 -6.85 7.42
C ASP A 70 11.13 -8.19 6.93
N GLU A 71 11.59 -9.05 7.84
CA GLU A 71 12.11 -10.39 7.51
C GLU A 71 11.04 -11.26 6.82
N ALA A 72 9.78 -11.18 7.27
CA ALA A 72 8.67 -11.91 6.68
C ALA A 72 8.31 -11.40 5.27
N LEU A 73 8.37 -10.09 5.05
CA LEU A 73 8.19 -9.47 3.74
C LEU A 73 9.32 -9.85 2.78
N GLU A 74 10.58 -9.78 3.24
CA GLU A 74 11.75 -10.12 2.45
C GLU A 74 11.74 -11.59 1.98
N ALA A 75 11.10 -12.47 2.76
CA ALA A 75 10.89 -13.86 2.39
C ALA A 75 9.90 -14.05 1.23
N ILE A 76 9.08 -13.05 0.89
CA ILE A 76 8.17 -13.09 -0.26
C ILE A 76 8.95 -12.70 -1.53
N PRO A 77 9.21 -13.64 -2.47
CA PRO A 77 10.06 -13.33 -3.63
C PRO A 77 9.54 -12.19 -4.49
N ALA A 78 8.22 -12.08 -4.64
CA ALA A 78 7.58 -11.01 -5.39
C ALA A 78 7.78 -9.62 -4.76
N TYR A 79 7.86 -9.53 -3.42
CA TYR A 79 8.13 -8.27 -2.72
C TYR A 79 9.57 -7.83 -2.97
N SER A 80 10.54 -8.69 -2.63
CA SER A 80 11.96 -8.39 -2.71
C SER A 80 12.38 -8.08 -4.14
N LYS A 81 11.96 -8.92 -5.11
CA LYS A 81 12.26 -8.68 -6.53
C LYS A 81 11.53 -7.46 -7.09
N GLY A 82 10.30 -7.18 -6.64
CA GLY A 82 9.58 -5.97 -7.02
C GLY A 82 10.29 -4.69 -6.56
N GLY A 83 10.80 -4.68 -5.32
CA GLY A 83 11.56 -3.57 -4.76
C GLY A 83 12.89 -3.33 -5.49
N GLU A 84 13.70 -4.39 -5.66
CA GLU A 84 14.95 -4.35 -6.42
C GLU A 84 14.74 -3.84 -7.85
N PHE A 85 13.69 -4.32 -8.51
CA PHE A 85 13.32 -3.92 -9.86
C PHE A 85 12.97 -2.42 -9.93
N SER A 86 12.15 -1.91 -9.02
CA SER A 86 11.77 -0.50 -8.96
C SER A 86 13.00 0.42 -8.81
N GLU A 87 13.90 0.09 -7.88
CA GLU A 87 15.13 0.86 -7.66
C GLU A 87 16.03 0.86 -8.91
N LYS A 88 16.15 -0.30 -9.57
CA LYS A 88 16.92 -0.43 -10.82
C LYS A 88 16.28 0.32 -11.99
N LEU A 89 14.97 0.28 -12.12
CA LEU A 89 14.20 1.00 -13.14
C LEU A 89 14.43 2.50 -12.97
N TYR A 90 14.24 3.03 -11.76
CA TYR A 90 14.48 4.44 -11.47
C TYR A 90 15.92 4.83 -11.79
N ARG A 91 16.93 4.10 -11.31
CA ARG A 91 18.34 4.41 -11.62
C ARG A 91 18.63 4.47 -13.12
N ARG A 92 18.02 3.60 -13.92
CA ARG A 92 18.22 3.56 -15.38
C ARG A 92 17.44 4.63 -16.13
N LEU A 93 16.28 5.02 -15.63
CA LEU A 93 15.36 5.95 -16.28
C LEU A 93 15.39 7.36 -15.69
N LYS A 94 16.12 7.60 -14.59
CA LYS A 94 16.19 8.86 -13.85
C LYS A 94 16.38 10.07 -14.75
N LYS A 95 17.33 10.03 -15.68
CA LYS A 95 17.62 11.13 -16.62
C LYS A 95 16.49 11.45 -17.62
N TYR A 96 15.50 10.57 -17.76
CA TYR A 96 14.31 10.79 -18.59
C TYR A 96 13.12 11.27 -17.76
N ILE A 97 13.11 10.94 -16.47
CA ILE A 97 12.07 11.31 -15.50
C ILE A 97 12.36 12.71 -14.93
N GLU A 98 13.60 12.95 -14.51
CA GLU A 98 14.06 14.22 -13.94
C GLU A 98 14.62 15.11 -15.05
N VAL A 99 13.71 15.75 -15.76
CA VAL A 99 13.99 16.74 -16.80
C VAL A 99 13.58 18.13 -16.31
N GLU A 100 14.48 19.11 -16.37
CA GLU A 100 14.23 20.46 -15.84
C GLU A 100 13.41 21.33 -16.81
N ASP A 101 13.63 21.17 -18.12
CA ASP A 101 13.11 22.09 -19.14
C ASP A 101 11.78 21.66 -19.78
N ARG A 102 11.21 20.53 -19.34
CA ARG A 102 9.93 20.00 -19.87
C ARG A 102 9.33 18.98 -18.91
N GLU A 103 8.04 18.71 -19.06
CA GLU A 103 7.43 17.55 -18.43
C GLU A 103 7.98 16.25 -19.02
N PRO A 104 8.27 15.23 -18.19
CA PRO A 104 8.63 13.92 -18.68
C PRO A 104 7.45 13.28 -19.43
N ASP A 105 7.76 12.41 -20.38
CA ASP A 105 6.72 11.64 -21.07
C ASP A 105 5.96 10.77 -20.06
N GLU A 106 4.63 10.73 -20.19
CA GLU A 106 3.73 10.04 -19.26
C GLU A 106 4.11 8.58 -19.04
N ASP A 107 4.61 7.88 -20.07
CA ASP A 107 5.01 6.47 -19.91
C ASP A 107 6.25 6.31 -19.03
N PHE A 108 7.13 7.31 -18.91
CA PHE A 108 8.21 7.25 -17.92
C PHE A 108 7.66 7.38 -16.49
N ILE A 109 6.65 8.24 -16.30
CA ILE A 109 5.99 8.41 -15.01
C ILE A 109 5.22 7.14 -14.65
N GLU A 110 4.42 6.60 -15.57
CA GLU A 110 3.63 5.38 -15.39
C GLU A 110 4.53 4.16 -15.14
N ALA A 111 5.62 3.99 -15.89
CA ALA A 111 6.56 2.90 -15.63
C ALA A 111 7.14 2.96 -14.22
N TYR A 112 7.57 4.16 -13.78
CA TYR A 112 8.17 4.33 -12.45
C TYR A 112 7.14 4.19 -11.32
N SER A 113 6.03 4.92 -11.41
CA SER A 113 4.99 4.93 -10.36
C SER A 113 4.43 3.53 -10.13
N ASN A 114 4.10 2.80 -11.20
CA ASN A 114 3.59 1.44 -11.08
C ASN A 114 4.66 0.46 -10.60
N SER A 115 5.94 0.64 -10.96
CA SER A 115 7.01 -0.23 -10.43
C SER A 115 7.12 -0.17 -8.90
N MET A 116 6.94 1.01 -8.30
CA MET A 116 6.91 1.16 -6.83
C MET A 116 5.70 0.47 -6.22
N LEU A 117 4.54 0.55 -6.87
CA LEU A 117 3.30 -0.02 -6.36
C LEU A 117 3.35 -1.55 -6.25
N ILE A 118 4.19 -2.24 -7.01
CA ILE A 118 4.30 -3.71 -6.96
C ILE A 118 4.61 -4.18 -5.53
N ALA A 119 5.72 -3.73 -4.96
CA ALA A 119 6.14 -4.13 -3.61
C ALA A 119 5.21 -3.56 -2.53
N VAL A 120 4.79 -2.29 -2.68
CA VAL A 120 3.89 -1.62 -1.72
C VAL A 120 2.55 -2.37 -1.58
N LYS A 121 1.99 -2.87 -2.69
CA LYS A 121 0.72 -3.62 -2.63
C LYS A 121 0.89 -5.01 -2.05
N ILE A 122 2.04 -5.66 -2.23
CA ILE A 122 2.34 -6.94 -1.56
C ILE A 122 2.46 -6.71 -0.06
N ALA A 123 3.22 -5.69 0.37
CA ALA A 123 3.35 -5.35 1.78
C ALA A 123 2.01 -4.98 2.43
N GLY A 124 1.16 -4.22 1.71
CA GLY A 124 -0.19 -3.92 2.17
C GLY A 124 -1.09 -5.16 2.25
N GLY A 125 -0.83 -6.20 1.45
CA GLY A 125 -1.51 -7.49 1.57
C GLY A 125 -1.02 -8.28 2.78
N HIS A 126 0.30 -8.37 2.96
CA HIS A 126 0.93 -8.99 4.13
C HIS A 126 0.40 -8.42 5.44
N GLY A 127 0.35 -7.08 5.57
CA GLY A 127 -0.17 -6.42 6.77
C GLY A 127 -1.67 -6.60 7.02
N MET A 128 -2.44 -7.15 6.07
CA MET A 128 -3.83 -7.55 6.34
C MET A 128 -3.90 -8.89 7.08
N GLY A 129 -2.91 -9.76 6.90
CA GLY A 129 -2.89 -11.11 7.48
C GLY A 129 -3.08 -12.23 6.46
N TYR A 130 -3.12 -13.45 6.98
CA TYR A 130 -3.17 -14.71 6.21
C TYR A 130 -4.29 -15.65 6.68
N GLU A 131 -5.10 -15.20 7.63
CA GLU A 131 -6.24 -15.91 8.22
C GLU A 131 -7.46 -15.85 7.29
N ASP A 132 -8.41 -16.77 7.43
CA ASP A 132 -9.55 -16.91 6.51
C ASP A 132 -10.38 -15.62 6.33
N ASP A 133 -10.47 -14.79 7.38
CA ASP A 133 -11.22 -13.52 7.37
C ASP A 133 -10.46 -12.35 6.75
N SER A 134 -9.12 -12.44 6.65
CA SER A 134 -8.24 -11.40 6.12
C SER A 134 -7.58 -11.76 4.77
N LEU A 135 -7.46 -13.06 4.47
CA LEU A 135 -6.77 -13.60 3.30
C LEU A 135 -7.36 -13.11 1.98
N CYS A 136 -8.69 -12.93 1.91
CA CYS A 136 -9.33 -12.32 0.74
C CYS A 136 -8.86 -10.88 0.50
N GLY A 137 -8.69 -10.09 1.57
CA GLY A 137 -8.14 -8.74 1.51
C GLY A 137 -6.70 -8.74 1.01
N ASN A 138 -5.89 -9.66 1.54
CA ASN A 138 -4.51 -9.86 1.10
C ASN A 138 -4.45 -10.17 -0.42
N ILE A 139 -5.23 -11.15 -0.89
CA ILE A 139 -5.30 -11.51 -2.31
C ILE A 139 -5.73 -10.31 -3.18
N VAL A 140 -6.68 -9.47 -2.71
CA VAL A 140 -7.08 -8.25 -3.44
C VAL A 140 -5.92 -7.26 -3.56
N CYS A 141 -5.12 -7.10 -2.51
CA CYS A 141 -3.90 -6.30 -2.56
C CYS A 141 -2.88 -6.87 -3.54
N CYS A 142 -2.62 -8.18 -3.53
CA CYS A 142 -1.72 -8.81 -4.50
C CYS A 142 -2.23 -8.68 -5.95
N LYS A 143 -3.54 -8.74 -6.20
CA LYS A 143 -4.11 -8.46 -7.53
C LYS A 143 -3.87 -7.01 -7.97
N ARG A 144 -3.89 -6.05 -7.04
CA ARG A 144 -3.50 -4.66 -7.33
C ARG A 144 -2.00 -4.54 -7.63
N SER A 145 -1.16 -5.34 -6.98
CA SER A 145 0.27 -5.48 -7.34
C SER A 145 0.44 -5.99 -8.77
N LEU A 146 -0.32 -7.04 -9.15
CA LEU A 146 -0.28 -7.59 -10.50
C LEU A 146 -0.71 -6.55 -11.56
N ALA A 147 -1.81 -5.84 -11.31
CA ALA A 147 -2.26 -4.78 -12.19
C ALA A 147 -1.24 -3.64 -12.34
N ALA A 148 -0.47 -3.33 -11.29
CA ALA A 148 0.64 -2.38 -11.37
C ALA A 148 1.79 -2.95 -12.22
N ALA A 149 2.14 -4.23 -12.06
CA ALA A 149 3.15 -4.87 -12.90
C ALA A 149 2.75 -4.87 -14.38
N ASP A 150 1.47 -5.12 -14.69
CA ASP A 150 0.94 -5.05 -16.06
C ASP A 150 1.10 -3.64 -16.65
N LYS A 151 0.66 -2.60 -15.93
CA LYS A 151 0.79 -1.19 -16.38
C LYS A 151 2.25 -0.76 -16.55
N CYS A 152 3.12 -1.18 -15.64
CA CYS A 152 4.55 -0.91 -15.74
C CYS A 152 5.13 -1.52 -17.03
N LEU A 153 4.76 -2.77 -17.32
CA LEU A 153 5.19 -3.47 -18.51
C LEU A 153 4.67 -2.80 -19.80
N GLU A 154 3.39 -2.45 -19.84
CA GLU A 154 2.77 -1.72 -20.96
C GLU A 154 3.49 -0.41 -21.24
N ALA A 155 3.78 0.39 -20.21
CA ALA A 155 4.51 1.64 -20.33
C ALA A 155 5.94 1.42 -20.86
N LEU A 156 6.68 0.43 -20.34
CA LEU A 156 8.02 0.09 -20.83
C LEU A 156 8.01 -0.36 -22.30
N GLU A 157 7.04 -1.16 -22.70
CA GLU A 157 6.87 -1.61 -24.09
C GLU A 157 6.49 -0.45 -25.01
N SER A 158 5.66 0.49 -24.56
CA SER A 158 5.33 1.72 -25.29
C SER A 158 6.55 2.64 -25.46
N LEU A 159 7.33 2.88 -24.39
CA LEU A 159 8.59 3.64 -24.47
C LEU A 159 9.55 3.04 -25.50
N LYS A 160 9.61 1.70 -25.59
CA LYS A 160 10.43 0.99 -26.56
C LYS A 160 9.88 1.15 -27.98
N ALA A 161 8.58 0.96 -28.18
CA ALA A 161 7.93 1.09 -29.48
C ALA A 161 8.10 2.51 -30.06
N ARG A 162 7.96 3.53 -29.22
CA ARG A 162 8.14 4.95 -29.55
C ARG A 162 9.61 5.40 -29.55
N ARG A 163 10.54 4.50 -29.19
CA ARG A 163 12.00 4.73 -29.17
C ARG A 163 12.42 5.92 -28.28
N LEU A 164 11.71 6.15 -27.18
CA LEU A 164 12.00 7.26 -26.25
C LEU A 164 13.19 7.00 -25.35
N ALA A 165 13.61 5.74 -25.20
CA ALA A 165 14.88 5.37 -24.60
C ALA A 165 15.55 4.24 -25.40
N PRO A 166 16.88 4.07 -25.28
CA PRO A 166 17.60 3.03 -26.00
C PRO A 166 17.08 1.63 -25.66
N ALA A 167 16.94 0.77 -26.68
CA ALA A 167 16.53 -0.63 -26.50
C ALA A 167 17.43 -1.38 -25.51
N LYS A 168 18.75 -1.15 -25.55
CA LYS A 168 19.70 -1.70 -24.57
C LYS A 168 19.40 -1.35 -23.11
N THR A 169 18.67 -0.26 -22.86
CA THR A 169 18.22 0.16 -21.53
C THR A 169 16.88 -0.51 -21.19
N LEU A 170 15.93 -0.51 -22.14
CA LEU A 170 14.56 -0.97 -21.93
C LEU A 170 14.40 -2.49 -21.98
N ASP A 171 15.11 -3.19 -22.86
CA ASP A 171 14.97 -4.65 -23.03
C ASP A 171 15.21 -5.44 -21.73
N PRO A 172 16.28 -5.14 -20.95
CA PRO A 172 16.48 -5.80 -19.66
C PRO A 172 15.38 -5.48 -18.64
N LEU A 173 14.86 -4.24 -18.64
CA LEU A 173 13.80 -3.83 -17.72
C LEU A 173 12.47 -4.52 -18.06
N ILE A 174 12.15 -4.64 -19.35
CA ILE A 174 10.97 -5.37 -19.83
C ILE A 174 11.05 -6.84 -19.44
N ALA A 175 12.20 -7.49 -19.65
CA ALA A 175 12.40 -8.89 -19.30
C ALA A 175 12.26 -9.12 -17.78
N GLU A 176 12.84 -8.24 -16.97
CA GLU A 176 12.76 -8.30 -15.51
C GLU A 176 11.35 -7.99 -14.98
N CYS A 177 10.64 -7.05 -15.58
CA CYS A 177 9.24 -6.76 -15.26
C CYS A 177 8.33 -7.97 -15.51
N LYS A 178 8.56 -8.71 -16.61
CA LYS A 178 7.85 -9.97 -16.90
C LYS A 178 8.12 -11.03 -15.84
N GLU A 179 9.35 -11.11 -15.34
CA GLU A 179 9.70 -12.03 -14.26
C GLU A 179 9.06 -11.63 -12.93
N VAL A 180 9.10 -10.35 -12.56
CA VAL A 180 8.42 -9.84 -11.36
C VAL A 180 6.92 -10.11 -11.44
N ARG A 181 6.29 -9.83 -12.58
CA ARG A 181 4.87 -10.12 -12.82
C ARG A 181 4.54 -11.61 -12.59
N ARG A 182 5.38 -12.52 -13.11
CA ARG A 182 5.25 -13.96 -12.92
C ARG A 182 5.32 -14.34 -11.43
N LEU A 183 6.27 -13.77 -10.68
CA LEU A 183 6.38 -13.99 -9.22
C LEU A 183 5.14 -13.51 -8.46
N VAL A 184 4.53 -12.39 -8.88
CA VAL A 184 3.27 -11.91 -8.29
C VAL A 184 2.14 -12.91 -8.57
N GLU A 185 2.03 -13.43 -9.80
CA GLU A 185 1.04 -14.46 -10.14
C GLU A 185 1.21 -15.73 -9.30
N GLU A 186 2.46 -16.20 -9.12
CA GLU A 186 2.78 -17.34 -8.27
C GLU A 186 2.40 -17.09 -6.82
N HIS A 187 2.69 -15.90 -6.28
CA HIS A 187 2.32 -15.55 -4.93
C HIS A 187 0.80 -15.53 -4.74
N ILE A 188 0.05 -14.98 -5.70
CA ILE A 188 -1.43 -15.01 -5.68
C ILE A 188 -1.94 -16.45 -5.73
N ALA A 189 -1.33 -17.31 -6.55
CA ALA A 189 -1.70 -18.71 -6.65
C ALA A 189 -1.46 -19.47 -5.33
N ASP A 190 -0.32 -19.22 -4.68
CA ASP A 190 0.00 -19.77 -3.36
C ASP A 190 -1.04 -19.35 -2.30
N LEU A 191 -1.36 -18.05 -2.21
CA LEU A 191 -2.40 -17.55 -1.31
C LEU A 191 -3.77 -18.20 -1.59
N ARG A 192 -4.12 -18.37 -2.87
CA ARG A 192 -5.37 -19.02 -3.28
C ARG A 192 -5.42 -20.49 -2.95
N SER A 193 -4.29 -21.19 -2.92
CA SER A 193 -4.26 -22.61 -2.53
C SER A 193 -4.64 -22.81 -1.05
N ARG A 194 -4.67 -21.74 -0.26
CA ARG A 194 -5.00 -21.74 1.16
C ARG A 194 -6.47 -21.45 1.45
N VAL A 195 -7.25 -20.96 0.46
CA VAL A 195 -8.72 -20.80 0.61
C VAL A 195 -9.44 -22.09 0.23
N TRP A 196 -10.36 -22.53 1.10
CA TRP A 196 -11.06 -23.81 1.01
C TRP A 196 -12.35 -23.83 0.14
N TRP A 197 -12.73 -22.74 -0.52
CA TRP A 197 -13.90 -22.69 -1.41
C TRP A 197 -13.47 -22.40 -2.86
N GLU A 198 -13.63 -23.39 -3.74
CA GLU A 198 -13.61 -23.22 -5.21
C GLU A 198 -14.98 -22.81 -5.74
#